data_AF-A0AAD0F2X4-F1
#
_entry.id   AF-A0AAD0F2X4-F1
#
_cell.length_a   1.000
_cell.length_b   1.000
_cell.length_c   1.000
_cell.angle_alpha   90.00
_cell.angle_beta   90.00
_cell.angle_gamma   90.00
#
_symmetry.space_group_name_H-M   'P 1'
#
loop_
_entity.id
_entity.type
_entity.pdbx_description
1 polymer ?
#
loop_
_entity_poly.entity_id
_entity_poly.type
_entity_poly.pdbx_seq_one_letter_code
_entity_poly.pdbx_strand_id
1 'polypeptide(L)'
;MDVVVIISKEKKIENFRIVVIPSGRSERGFLRTKDYGIIAYPDKKDFEKIGEMINWAFNESDDKVIENSSVTKIEKQFYNCSSYRKVTNEYNEVWLEFFKGIYSISLLKKDGDAFVAFEDENKESVEYIFPEKPTALELGTKVMEMFEYKERYDGIIE
;
A
#
# COMPACT_ATOMS: atom_id res chain seq x y z
N MET A 1 3.41 -16.77 -9.59
CA MET A 1 4.10 -15.79 -8.74
C MET A 1 3.01 -14.95 -8.13
N ASP A 2 2.92 -14.97 -6.80
CA ASP A 2 1.93 -14.20 -6.06
C ASP A 2 2.62 -13.01 -5.39
N VAL A 3 2.31 -11.82 -5.87
CA VAL A 3 2.99 -10.57 -5.51
C VAL A 3 2.04 -9.65 -4.75
N VAL A 4 2.58 -8.95 -3.76
CA VAL A 4 1.90 -7.85 -3.07
C VAL A 4 2.82 -6.64 -3.04
N VAL A 5 2.28 -5.44 -3.28
CA VAL A 5 2.97 -4.17 -3.03
C VAL A 5 2.20 -3.43 -1.96
N ILE A 6 2.91 -3.00 -0.92
CA ILE A 6 2.32 -2.22 0.17
C ILE A 6 2.45 -0.75 -0.17
N ILE A 7 1.32 -0.04 -0.19
CA ILE A 7 1.23 1.36 -0.57
C ILE A 7 0.53 2.10 0.56
N SER A 8 1.24 3.04 1.17
CA SER A 8 0.72 3.77 2.32
C SER A 8 0.79 5.26 2.06
N LYS A 9 -0.31 5.96 2.35
CA LYS A 9 -0.41 7.42 2.23
C LYS A 9 -0.68 8.02 3.59
N GLU A 10 0.09 9.05 3.94
CA GLU A 10 -0.16 9.84 5.14
C GLU A 10 -1.54 10.51 5.05
N LYS A 11 -2.29 10.47 6.14
CA LYS A 11 -3.65 11.00 6.27
C LYS A 11 -3.66 12.54 6.29
N LYS A 12 -3.28 13.13 5.15
CA LYS A 12 -3.19 14.57 4.90
C LYS A 12 -3.67 14.88 3.48
N ILE A 13 -4.28 16.05 3.32
CA ILE A 13 -4.82 16.51 2.03
C ILE A 13 -3.69 16.94 1.08
N GLU A 14 -2.67 17.60 1.63
CA GLU A 14 -1.55 18.18 0.89
C GLU A 14 -0.24 17.88 1.61
N ASN A 15 0.88 17.95 0.88
CA ASN A 15 2.23 17.67 1.41
C ASN A 15 2.31 16.31 2.14
N PHE A 16 1.49 15.35 1.71
CA PHE A 16 1.45 14.02 2.28
C PHE A 16 2.66 13.21 1.80
N ARG A 17 3.10 12.30 2.65
CA ARG A 17 4.05 11.26 2.24
C ARG A 17 3.31 10.07 1.63
N ILE A 18 3.86 9.53 0.53
CA ILE A 18 3.56 8.18 0.07
C ILE A 18 4.78 7.29 0.33
N VAL A 19 4.52 6.08 0.83
CA VAL A 19 5.49 5.02 1.02
C VAL A 19 5.05 3.84 0.16
N VAL A 20 5.95 3.33 -0.68
CA VAL A 20 5.70 2.18 -1.56
C VAL A 20 6.78 1.13 -1.30
N ILE A 21 6.38 -0.05 -0.84
CA ILE A 21 7.30 -1.09 -0.38
C ILE A 21 7.06 -2.39 -1.17
N PRO A 22 8.07 -2.88 -1.91
CA PRO A 22 8.02 -4.20 -2.53
C PRO A 22 8.04 -5.31 -1.48
N SER A 23 7.58 -6.49 -1.87
CA SER A 23 7.51 -7.63 -0.96
C SER A 23 8.12 -8.91 -1.55
N GLY A 24 8.37 -9.84 -0.64
CA GLY A 24 8.73 -11.23 -0.88
C GLY A 24 7.97 -12.13 0.10
N ARG A 25 8.57 -13.26 0.44
CA ARG A 25 8.01 -14.23 1.38
C ARG A 25 8.94 -14.47 2.57
N SER A 26 8.36 -14.84 3.70
CA SER A 26 9.09 -15.47 4.80
C SER A 26 9.34 -16.95 4.49
N GLU A 27 10.20 -17.61 5.27
CA GLU A 27 10.40 -19.07 5.19
C GLU A 27 9.09 -19.87 5.33
N ARG A 28 8.10 -19.32 6.04
CA ARG A 28 6.77 -19.93 6.25
C ARG A 28 5.74 -19.53 5.19
N GLY A 29 6.15 -18.82 4.13
CA GLY A 29 5.26 -18.40 3.04
C GLY A 29 4.42 -17.15 3.32
N PHE A 30 4.51 -16.56 4.53
CA PHE A 30 3.84 -15.29 4.81
C PHE A 30 4.46 -14.14 4.04
N LEU A 31 3.66 -13.12 3.71
CA LEU A 31 4.13 -11.87 3.15
C LEU A 31 5.25 -11.27 4.01
N ARG A 32 6.32 -10.79 3.37
CA ARG A 32 7.41 -10.09 4.05
C ARG A 32 7.86 -8.91 3.19
N THR A 33 7.92 -7.72 3.75
CA THR A 33 8.43 -6.53 3.05
C THR A 33 9.92 -6.66 2.77
N LYS A 34 10.37 -6.13 1.64
CA LYS A 34 11.80 -5.90 1.38
C LYS A 34 12.29 -4.76 2.30
N ASP A 35 13.60 -4.68 2.50
CA ASP A 35 14.26 -3.67 3.33
C ASP A 35 14.60 -2.39 2.55
N TYR A 36 13.99 -2.19 1.39
CA TYR A 36 14.07 -0.98 0.59
C TYR A 36 12.69 -0.67 0.00
N GLY A 37 12.50 0.56 -0.46
CA GLY A 37 11.23 1.05 -0.99
C GLY A 37 11.34 2.52 -1.37
N ILE A 38 10.26 3.07 -1.92
CA ILE A 38 10.19 4.47 -2.31
C ILE A 38 9.46 5.27 -1.23
N ILE A 39 10.04 6.41 -0.86
CA ILE A 39 9.39 7.44 -0.06
C ILE A 39 9.30 8.68 -0.94
N ALA A 40 8.09 9.17 -1.17
CA ALA A 40 7.83 10.30 -2.05
C ALA A 40 6.85 11.28 -1.42
N TYR A 41 6.87 12.50 -1.97
CA TYR A 41 5.97 13.59 -1.61
C TYR A 41 5.31 14.14 -2.89
N PRO A 42 4.47 13.34 -3.56
CA PRO A 42 3.79 13.76 -4.78
C PRO A 42 2.64 14.73 -4.48
N ASP A 43 2.23 15.49 -5.48
CA ASP A 43 0.97 16.23 -5.44
C ASP A 43 -0.22 15.28 -5.60
N LYS A 44 -1.39 15.67 -5.11
CA LYS A 44 -2.62 14.86 -5.25
C LYS A 44 -3.03 14.57 -6.69
N LYS A 45 -2.46 15.30 -7.67
CA LYS A 45 -2.72 15.16 -9.10
C LYS A 45 -1.64 14.37 -9.85
N ASP A 46 -0.58 13.94 -9.16
CA ASP A 46 0.55 13.21 -9.75
C ASP A 46 0.23 11.72 -9.97
N PHE A 47 -0.96 11.41 -10.50
CA PHE A 47 -1.46 10.04 -10.60
C PHE A 47 -0.50 9.11 -11.36
N GLU A 48 -0.04 9.53 -12.54
CA GLU A 48 0.88 8.71 -13.35
C GLU A 48 2.19 8.42 -12.62
N LYS A 49 2.80 9.44 -11.99
CA LYS A 49 4.02 9.28 -11.21
C LYS A 49 3.85 8.36 -10.00
N ILE A 50 2.69 8.44 -9.32
CA ILE A 50 2.34 7.50 -8.25
C ILE A 50 2.27 6.07 -8.79
N GLY A 51 1.59 5.88 -9.92
CA GLY A 51 1.52 4.60 -10.60
C GLY A 51 2.87 4.06 -11.06
N GLU A 52 3.78 4.90 -11.54
CA GLU A 52 5.14 4.50 -11.91
C GLU A 52 5.93 3.98 -10.70
N MET A 53 5.84 4.65 -9.55
CA MET A 53 6.48 4.20 -8.30
C MET A 53 5.93 2.84 -7.85
N ILE A 54 4.60 2.63 -7.97
CA ILE A 54 3.97 1.36 -7.64
C ILE A 54 4.38 0.27 -8.63
N ASN A 55 4.44 0.57 -9.94
CA ASN A 55 4.88 -0.38 -10.96
C ASN A 55 6.34 -0.79 -10.77
N TRP A 56 7.21 0.13 -10.37
CA TRP A 56 8.58 -0.19 -9.98
C TRP A 56 8.58 -1.19 -8.81
N ALA A 57 7.86 -0.90 -7.73
CA ALA A 57 7.79 -1.80 -6.59
C ALA A 57 7.14 -3.15 -6.92
N PHE A 58 6.20 -3.17 -7.87
CA PHE A 58 5.62 -4.41 -8.38
C PHE A 58 6.68 -5.28 -9.07
N ASN A 59 7.54 -4.68 -9.89
CA ASN A 59 8.62 -5.40 -10.58
C ASN A 59 9.75 -5.86 -9.62
N GLU A 60 9.96 -5.15 -8.51
CA GLU A 60 10.90 -5.55 -7.45
C GLU A 60 10.32 -6.56 -6.45
N SER A 61 9.01 -6.81 -6.52
CA SER A 61 8.35 -7.80 -5.69
C SER A 61 8.42 -9.19 -6.32
N ASP A 62 8.52 -10.20 -5.47
CA ASP A 62 8.62 -11.59 -5.89
C ASP A 62 7.97 -12.54 -4.87
N ASP A 63 7.98 -13.84 -5.14
CA ASP A 63 7.60 -14.88 -4.18
C ASP A 63 8.80 -15.53 -3.48
N LYS A 64 9.99 -14.91 -3.57
CA LYS A 64 11.22 -15.46 -3.01
C LYS A 64 11.30 -15.23 -1.50
N VAL A 65 11.94 -16.18 -0.82
CA VAL A 65 12.21 -16.07 0.61
C VAL A 65 13.20 -14.94 0.87
N ILE A 66 12.80 -13.99 1.70
CA ILE A 66 13.68 -12.99 2.29
C ILE A 66 14.27 -13.60 3.54
N GLU A 67 15.54 -14.01 3.48
CA GLU A 67 16.25 -14.66 4.59
C GLU A 67 16.54 -13.65 5.72
N ASN A 68 17.12 -12.51 5.36
CA ASN A 68 17.53 -11.48 6.31
C ASN A 68 16.43 -10.42 6.45
N SER A 69 15.91 -10.21 7.67
CA SER A 69 15.14 -8.99 7.97
C SER A 69 16.05 -7.79 8.10
N SER A 70 15.49 -6.61 7.78
CA SER A 70 16.05 -5.34 8.22
C SER A 70 16.29 -5.33 9.72
N VAL A 71 17.47 -4.83 10.12
CA VAL A 71 17.80 -4.54 11.52
C VAL A 71 16.94 -3.37 12.04
N THR A 72 16.57 -2.45 11.15
CA THR A 72 15.77 -1.28 11.48
C THR A 72 14.30 -1.62 11.34
N LYS A 73 13.50 -1.27 12.36
CA LYS A 73 12.06 -1.47 12.30
C LYS A 73 11.41 -0.63 11.20
N ILE A 74 10.41 -1.19 10.53
CA ILE A 74 9.74 -0.59 9.36
C ILE A 74 9.17 0.80 9.66
N GLU A 75 8.60 1.01 10.85
CA GLU A 75 8.02 2.29 11.27
C GLU A 75 9.06 3.42 11.31
N LYS A 76 10.31 3.10 11.63
CA LYS A 76 11.41 4.06 11.67
C LYS A 76 12.01 4.25 10.29
N GLN A 77 12.15 3.14 9.56
CA GLN A 77 12.82 3.11 8.28
C GLN A 77 12.08 3.92 7.21
N PHE A 78 10.75 3.77 7.10
CA PHE A 78 9.98 4.37 6.01
C PHE A 78 9.02 5.48 6.47
N TYR A 79 8.48 5.35 7.67
CA TYR A 79 7.38 6.19 8.13
C TYR A 79 7.83 7.33 9.05
N ASN A 80 9.08 7.33 9.53
CA ASN A 80 9.57 8.27 10.56
C ASN A 80 8.68 8.27 11.82
N CYS A 81 8.04 7.14 12.11
CA CYS A 81 7.18 6.95 13.27
C CYS A 81 7.94 6.25 14.40
N SER A 82 7.60 6.59 15.64
CA SER A 82 8.24 5.99 16.82
C SER A 82 7.77 4.54 17.10
N SER A 83 6.65 4.12 16.52
CA SER A 83 6.07 2.78 16.66
C SER A 83 5.18 2.44 15.47
N TYR A 84 4.97 1.14 15.20
CA TYR A 84 4.06 0.69 14.15
C TYR A 84 2.59 1.11 14.40
N ARG A 85 2.16 1.17 15.67
CA ARG A 85 0.85 1.72 16.05
C ARG A 85 0.64 3.18 15.60
N LYS A 86 1.70 3.99 15.50
CA LYS A 86 1.59 5.33 14.91
C LYS A 86 1.41 5.25 13.40
N VAL A 87 2.11 4.35 12.72
CA VAL A 87 1.91 4.11 11.28
C VAL A 87 0.45 3.81 10.99
N THR A 88 -0.16 2.84 11.69
CA THR A 88 -1.57 2.45 11.47
C THR A 88 -2.58 3.55 11.83
N ASN A 89 -2.19 4.54 12.62
CA ASN A 89 -3.04 5.70 12.94
C ASN A 89 -2.88 6.83 11.91
N GLU A 90 -1.66 7.10 11.48
CA GLU A 90 -1.28 8.28 10.68
C GLU A 90 -1.31 8.01 9.17
N TYR A 91 -1.36 6.74 8.75
CA TYR A 91 -1.38 6.34 7.34
C TYR A 91 -2.62 5.51 7.01
N ASN A 92 -3.13 5.70 5.80
CA ASN A 92 -4.01 4.74 5.13
C ASN A 92 -3.15 3.78 4.31
N GLU A 93 -3.65 2.57 4.08
CA GLU A 93 -2.91 1.53 3.36
C GLU A 93 -3.80 0.90 2.28
N VAL A 94 -3.20 0.68 1.11
CA VAL A 94 -3.75 -0.04 -0.03
C VAL A 94 -2.71 -1.09 -0.43
N TRP A 95 -3.18 -2.30 -0.74
CA TRP A 95 -2.33 -3.35 -1.29
C TRP A 95 -2.62 -3.50 -2.77
N LEU A 96 -1.59 -3.51 -3.61
CA LEU A 96 -1.68 -4.02 -4.98
C LEU A 96 -1.29 -5.49 -4.95
N GLU A 97 -2.15 -6.35 -5.48
CA GLU A 97 -2.03 -7.79 -5.41
C GLU A 97 -2.04 -8.37 -6.82
N PHE A 98 -1.14 -9.31 -7.09
CA PHE A 98 -1.19 -10.16 -8.28
C PHE A 98 -1.25 -11.60 -7.81
N PHE A 99 -2.42 -12.22 -7.92
CA PHE A 99 -2.67 -13.57 -7.44
C PHE A 99 -3.41 -14.39 -8.49
N LYS A 100 -2.90 -15.58 -8.82
CA LYS A 100 -3.51 -16.47 -9.84
C LYS A 100 -3.82 -15.78 -11.19
N GLY A 101 -2.97 -14.84 -11.61
CA GLY A 101 -3.15 -14.11 -12.87
C GLY A 101 -4.08 -12.90 -12.80
N ILE A 102 -4.59 -12.57 -11.61
CA ILE A 102 -5.52 -11.46 -11.40
C ILE A 102 -4.77 -10.31 -10.73
N TYR A 103 -4.91 -9.12 -11.28
CA TYR A 103 -4.47 -7.87 -10.66
C TYR A 103 -5.62 -7.28 -9.85
N SER A 104 -5.43 -7.03 -8.56
CA SER A 104 -6.41 -6.31 -7.75
C SER A 104 -5.73 -5.32 -6.82
N ILE A 105 -6.50 -4.32 -6.37
CA ILE A 105 -6.12 -3.48 -5.26
C ILE A 105 -7.16 -3.57 -4.14
N SER A 106 -6.68 -3.65 -2.91
CA SER A 106 -7.51 -3.79 -1.72
C SER A 106 -7.26 -2.59 -0.81
N LEU A 107 -8.33 -1.95 -0.32
CA LEU A 107 -8.23 -0.92 0.72
C LEU A 107 -8.19 -1.60 2.10
N LEU A 108 -7.30 -1.13 2.97
CA LEU A 108 -7.07 -1.72 4.28
C LEU A 108 -7.54 -0.77 5.39
N LYS A 109 -7.89 -1.35 6.53
CA LYS A 109 -8.15 -0.65 7.79
C LYS A 109 -7.23 -1.18 8.88
N LYS A 110 -6.95 -0.32 9.85
CA LYS A 110 -6.32 -0.73 11.09
C LYS A 110 -7.25 -1.68 11.86
N ASP A 111 -6.69 -2.79 12.33
CA ASP A 111 -7.27 -3.64 13.35
C ASP A 111 -6.18 -4.01 14.39
N GLY A 112 -6.33 -3.48 15.61
CA GLY A 112 -5.27 -3.58 16.62
C GLY A 112 -3.94 -3.01 16.14
N ASP A 113 -2.93 -3.88 16.03
CA ASP A 113 -1.57 -3.56 15.55
C ASP A 113 -1.30 -4.09 14.12
N ALA A 114 -2.36 -4.40 13.36
CA ALA A 114 -2.28 -4.90 11.99
C ALA A 114 -3.18 -4.10 11.03
N PHE A 115 -3.01 -4.37 9.73
CA PHE A 115 -3.94 -3.99 8.69
C PHE A 115 -4.77 -5.20 8.26
N VAL A 116 -6.07 -5.00 8.08
CA VAL A 116 -7.03 -5.99 7.58
C VAL A 116 -7.86 -5.36 6.47
N ALA A 117 -8.56 -6.16 5.67
CA ALA A 117 -9.45 -5.65 4.62
C ALA A 117 -10.43 -4.62 5.19
N PHE A 118 -10.54 -3.49 4.51
CA PHE A 118 -11.58 -2.50 4.79
C PHE A 118 -12.91 -3.01 4.26
N GLU A 119 -13.93 -2.99 5.10
CA GLU A 119 -15.31 -3.33 4.75
C GLU A 119 -16.14 -2.05 4.76
N ASP A 120 -16.95 -1.86 3.73
CA ASP A 120 -17.87 -0.72 3.62
C ASP A 120 -19.11 -0.88 4.53
N GLU A 121 -20.07 0.03 4.39
CA GLU A 121 -21.33 0.01 5.15
C GLU A 121 -22.18 -1.26 4.90
N ASN A 122 -21.99 -1.92 3.75
CA ASN A 122 -22.65 -3.15 3.38
C ASN A 122 -21.89 -4.41 3.84
N LYS A 123 -20.76 -4.22 4.53
CA LYS A 123 -19.81 -5.29 4.92
C LYS A 123 -19.14 -5.97 3.72
N GLU A 124 -19.01 -5.25 2.60
CA GLU A 124 -18.29 -5.72 1.44
C GLU A 124 -16.86 -5.15 1.46
N SER A 125 -15.88 -5.99 1.12
CA SER A 125 -14.49 -5.55 1.04
C SER A 125 -14.32 -4.54 -0.08
N VAL A 126 -13.69 -3.41 0.20
CA VAL A 126 -13.39 -2.39 -0.81
C VAL A 126 -12.17 -2.83 -1.61
N GLU A 127 -12.43 -3.56 -2.68
CA GLU A 127 -11.45 -4.08 -3.64
C GLU A 127 -11.79 -3.62 -5.06
N TYR A 128 -10.78 -3.51 -5.91
CA TYR A 128 -10.96 -3.33 -7.34
C TYR A 128 -10.10 -4.32 -8.12
N ILE A 129 -10.74 -5.12 -8.97
CA ILE A 129 -10.07 -6.07 -9.87
C ILE A 129 -9.85 -5.39 -11.23
N PHE A 130 -8.60 -5.37 -11.69
CA PHE A 130 -8.27 -4.91 -13.02
C PHE A 130 -8.49 -6.04 -14.03
N PRO A 131 -9.06 -5.76 -15.22
CA PRO A 131 -9.27 -6.76 -16.27
C PRO A 131 -7.95 -7.26 -16.87
N GLU A 132 -6.92 -6.41 -16.85
CA GLU A 132 -5.56 -6.70 -17.31
C GLU A 132 -4.53 -5.93 -16.46
N LYS A 133 -3.24 -6.04 -16.78
CA LYS A 133 -2.20 -5.29 -16.07
C LYS A 133 -2.47 -3.78 -16.24
N PRO A 134 -2.70 -3.02 -15.15
CA PRO A 134 -3.03 -1.61 -15.27
C PRO A 134 -1.84 -0.80 -15.78
N THR A 135 -2.13 0.26 -16.53
CA THR A 135 -1.17 1.32 -16.83
C THR A 135 -0.80 2.09 -15.55
N ALA A 136 0.31 2.84 -15.58
CA ALA A 136 0.69 3.69 -14.45
C ALA A 136 -0.41 4.70 -14.10
N LEU A 137 -0.99 5.37 -15.10
CA LEU A 137 -2.07 6.33 -14.89
C LEU A 137 -3.30 5.68 -14.22
N GLU A 138 -3.76 4.54 -14.71
CA GLU A 138 -4.92 3.82 -14.13
C GLU A 138 -4.64 3.39 -12.69
N LEU A 139 -3.46 2.81 -12.44
CA LEU A 139 -3.06 2.33 -11.12
C LEU A 139 -2.98 3.46 -10.10
N GLY A 140 -2.27 4.54 -10.44
CA GLY A 140 -2.12 5.68 -9.56
C GLY A 140 -3.43 6.43 -9.31
N THR A 141 -4.30 6.53 -10.33
CA THR A 141 -5.65 7.10 -10.18
C THR A 141 -6.46 6.28 -9.19
N LYS A 142 -6.51 4.96 -9.38
CA LYS A 142 -7.34 4.07 -8.54
C LYS A 142 -6.88 4.02 -7.09
N VAL A 143 -5.57 4.01 -6.85
CA VAL A 143 -5.00 4.07 -5.51
C VAL A 143 -5.35 5.39 -4.81
N MET A 144 -5.24 6.53 -5.51
CA MET A 144 -5.63 7.82 -4.94
C MET A 144 -7.14 7.91 -4.67
N GLU A 145 -7.99 7.38 -5.56
CA GLU A 145 -9.43 7.27 -5.32
C GLU A 145 -9.74 6.50 -4.03
N MET A 146 -9.06 5.37 -3.79
CA MET A 146 -9.24 4.57 -2.57
C MET A 146 -8.80 5.31 -1.32
N PHE A 147 -7.69 6.06 -1.38
CA PHE A 147 -7.27 6.89 -0.26
C PHE A 147 -8.26 8.01 0.03
N GLU A 148 -8.74 8.73 -1.00
CA GLU A 148 -9.74 9.78 -0.81
C GLU A 148 -11.06 9.22 -0.27
N TYR A 149 -11.50 8.05 -0.75
CA TYR A 149 -12.66 7.36 -0.22
C TYR A 149 -12.50 7.09 1.28
N LYS A 150 -11.33 6.56 1.68
CA LYS A 150 -11.04 6.29 3.09
C LYS A 150 -10.96 7.55 3.93
N GLU A 151 -10.42 8.64 3.39
CA GLU A 151 -10.31 9.93 4.07
C GLU A 151 -11.68 10.60 4.26
N ARG A 152 -12.59 10.49 3.29
CA ARG A 152 -14.00 10.89 3.45
C ARG A 152 -14.69 10.04 4.52
N TYR A 153 -14.52 8.71 4.46
CA TYR A 153 -15.09 7.79 5.44
C TYR A 153 -14.63 8.11 6.89
N ASP A 154 -13.35 8.46 7.06
CA ASP A 154 -12.79 8.85 8.37
C ASP A 154 -13.13 10.30 8.78
N GLY A 155 -13.83 11.07 7.96
CA GLY A 155 -14.16 12.48 8.22
C GLY A 155 -12.94 13.42 8.19
N ILE A 156 -11.90 13.07 7.44
CA ILE A 156 -10.66 13.85 7.28
C ILE A 156 -10.84 14.91 6.20
N ILE A 157 -11.62 14.60 5.17
CA ILE A 157 -12.02 15.49 4.09
C ILE A 157 -13.54 15.41 3.90
N GLU A 158 -14.14 16.49 3.39
CA GLU A 158 -15.57 16.59 3.08
C GLU A 158 -15.93 15.90 1.75
#